data_AF-A0A958QBT4-F1
#
_entry.id   AF-A0A958QBT4-F1
#
_cell.length_a   1.000
_cell.length_b   1.000
_cell.length_c   1.000
_cell.angle_alpha   90.00
_cell.angle_beta   90.00
_cell.angle_gamma   90.00
#
_symmetry.space_group_name_H-M   'P 1'
#
loop_
_entity.id
_entity.type
_entity.pdbx_description
1 polymer ?
#
loop_
_entity_poly.entity_id
_entity_poly.type
_entity_poly.pdbx_seq_one_letter_code
_entity_poly.pdbx_strand_id
1 'polypeptide(L)'
;YLCKARSLGLGSILGQFGAGIVSFLFGGLPFWIYNLEYNFVSFEMFHSSEVNSLGDHLYGYLNSALPILLGARRYWHDSDLLPGLSLWVLSLYVFILICFLGFYLREWTSLFRLRMSATGVEGLLLLLIAVTAVFLLSSFGYLSKAPRYLLPLYIPIIGIVALTVTKLQDKTNVVGTIIVSLIICINLLSNFYGGRALAGEPFVYNQQRVSHDHTELLNWLRQHQIRQVRTNYWIGYRLAFESKEEVVFSLFQEPRQVRIPEYEARVTKEQERTLPLVLVPAQADRVRRALSVYGIHYHRVDLSGYSVL
;
A
#
# COMPACT_ATOMS: atom_id res chain seq x y z
N TYR A 1 33.47 13.19 21.98
CA TYR A 1 32.78 12.88 23.25
C TYR A 1 32.44 11.39 23.29
N LEU A 2 33.31 10.58 23.88
CA LEU A 2 33.07 9.14 24.07
C LEU A 2 32.18 8.95 25.29
N CYS A 3 30.86 8.89 25.08
CA CYS A 3 29.95 8.45 26.11
C CYS A 3 30.32 6.99 26.44
N LYS A 4 30.96 6.76 27.59
CA LYS A 4 31.29 5.41 28.07
C LYS A 4 29.99 4.62 28.05
N ALA A 5 29.92 3.58 27.22
CA ALA A 5 28.76 2.71 27.17
C ALA A 5 28.52 2.15 28.58
N ARG A 6 27.52 2.70 29.28
CA ARG A 6 27.09 2.14 30.56
C ARG A 6 26.54 0.77 30.22
N SER A 7 27.22 -0.29 30.68
CA SER A 7 26.63 -1.62 30.68
C SER A 7 25.39 -1.55 31.57
N LEU A 8 24.22 -1.50 30.96
CA LEU A 8 22.98 -1.65 31.69
C LEU A 8 23.03 -3.02 32.37
N GLY A 9 22.89 -3.05 33.69
CA GLY A 9 22.75 -4.31 34.41
C GLY A 9 21.51 -5.05 33.90
N LEU A 10 21.51 -6.38 34.01
CA LEU A 10 20.40 -7.24 33.54
C LEU A 10 19.04 -6.73 34.03
N GLY A 11 18.96 -6.26 35.27
CA GLY A 11 17.73 -5.67 35.84
C GLY A 11 17.25 -4.41 35.12
N SER A 12 18.15 -3.56 34.63
CA SER A 12 17.76 -2.37 33.85
C SER A 12 17.29 -2.73 32.44
N ILE A 13 17.87 -3.77 31.84
CA ILE A 13 17.42 -4.27 30.53
C ILE A 13 16.02 -4.87 30.66
N LEU A 14 15.80 -5.70 31.68
CA LEU A 14 14.48 -6.26 31.97
C LEU A 14 13.45 -5.17 32.30
N GLY A 15 13.85 -4.14 33.04
CA GLY A 15 12.99 -2.99 33.34
C GLY A 15 12.59 -2.20 32.08
N GLN A 16 13.54 -1.89 31.20
CA GLN A 16 13.26 -1.20 29.94
C GLN A 16 12.44 -2.05 28.97
N PHE A 17 12.76 -3.35 28.88
CA PHE A 17 12.01 -4.29 28.05
C PHE A 17 10.57 -4.44 28.57
N GLY A 18 10.40 -4.60 29.89
CA GLY A 18 9.09 -4.63 30.53
C GLY A 18 8.31 -3.34 30.29
N ALA A 19 8.94 -2.17 30.47
CA ALA A 19 8.32 -0.88 30.16
C ALA A 19 7.94 -0.76 28.67
N GLY A 20 8.76 -1.30 27.77
CA GLY A 20 8.49 -1.36 26.34
C GLY A 20 7.29 -2.23 26.01
N ILE A 21 7.21 -3.44 26.57
CA ILE A 21 6.05 -4.33 26.44
C ILE A 21 4.79 -3.65 26.98
N VAL A 22 4.86 -3.11 28.19
CA VAL A 22 3.73 -2.40 28.81
C VAL A 22 3.30 -1.24 27.91
N SER A 23 4.23 -0.42 27.43
CA SER A 23 3.90 0.69 26.52
C SER A 23 3.30 0.22 25.19
N PHE A 24 3.77 -0.90 24.65
CA PHE A 24 3.23 -1.51 23.43
C PHE A 24 1.82 -2.07 23.64
N LEU A 25 1.57 -2.76 24.75
CA LEU A 25 0.26 -3.29 25.08
C LEU A 25 -0.74 -2.16 25.39
N PHE A 26 -0.34 -1.18 26.20
CA PHE A 26 -1.17 -0.01 26.53
C PHE A 26 -1.43 0.87 25.31
N GLY A 27 -0.38 1.19 24.54
CA GLY A 27 -0.50 1.98 23.31
C GLY A 27 -1.29 1.26 22.22
N GLY A 28 -1.30 -0.07 22.23
CA GLY A 28 -2.07 -0.91 21.32
C GLY A 28 -3.41 -1.38 21.87
N LEU A 29 -3.91 -0.83 22.99
CA LEU A 29 -5.11 -1.35 23.67
C LEU A 29 -6.31 -1.56 22.74
N PRO A 30 -6.71 -0.60 21.88
CA PRO A 30 -7.83 -0.82 20.96
C PRO A 30 -7.62 -2.02 20.04
N PHE A 31 -6.39 -2.22 19.55
CA PHE A 31 -6.05 -3.37 18.70
C PHE A 31 -6.14 -4.69 19.47
N TRP A 32 -5.63 -4.73 20.70
CA TRP A 32 -5.67 -5.93 21.53
C TRP A 32 -7.07 -6.30 21.98
N ILE A 33 -7.86 -5.32 22.44
CA ILE A 33 -9.26 -5.51 22.83
C ILE A 33 -10.04 -6.08 21.65
N TYR A 34 -9.94 -5.45 20.47
CA TYR A 34 -10.60 -5.94 19.27
C TYR A 34 -10.16 -7.37 18.92
N ASN A 35 -8.86 -7.68 18.92
CA ASN A 35 -8.44 -9.05 18.63
C ASN A 35 -8.91 -10.06 19.67
N LEU A 36 -8.99 -9.70 20.94
CA LEU A 36 -9.55 -10.60 21.96
C LEU A 36 -11.04 -10.86 21.75
N GLU A 37 -11.81 -9.84 21.37
CA GLU A 37 -13.25 -9.95 21.07
C GLU A 37 -13.52 -10.76 19.79
N TYR A 38 -12.64 -10.64 18.79
CA TYR A 38 -12.81 -11.22 17.46
C TYR A 38 -11.80 -12.35 17.17
N ASN A 39 -11.45 -13.18 18.17
CA ASN A 39 -10.64 -14.39 18.02
C ASN A 39 -9.31 -14.20 17.24
N PHE A 40 -8.64 -13.08 17.46
CA PHE A 40 -7.40 -12.70 16.80
C PHE A 40 -7.51 -12.57 15.26
N VAL A 41 -8.66 -12.13 14.76
CA VAL A 41 -8.94 -11.95 13.31
C VAL A 41 -7.86 -11.16 12.57
N SER A 42 -7.17 -10.21 13.21
CA SER A 42 -6.11 -9.44 12.54
C SER A 42 -4.92 -10.31 12.14
N PHE A 43 -4.70 -11.45 12.82
CA PHE A 43 -3.62 -12.39 12.52
C PHE A 43 -3.98 -13.39 11.41
N GLU A 44 -5.25 -13.49 11.01
CA GLU A 44 -5.66 -14.31 9.85
C GLU A 44 -4.99 -13.85 8.54
N MET A 45 -4.52 -12.59 8.50
CA MET A 45 -3.70 -12.08 7.40
C MET A 45 -2.42 -12.89 7.18
N PHE A 46 -1.89 -13.59 8.20
CA PHE A 46 -0.70 -14.43 8.08
C PHE A 46 -1.02 -15.89 7.73
N HIS A 47 -2.29 -16.30 7.89
CA HIS A 47 -2.73 -17.65 7.56
C HIS A 47 -3.20 -17.77 6.11
N SER A 48 -3.63 -16.66 5.53
CA SER A 48 -4.18 -16.58 4.17
C SER A 48 -3.12 -16.57 3.05
N SER A 49 -1.83 -16.50 3.39
CA SER A 49 -0.74 -16.78 2.46
C SER A 49 -0.45 -18.28 2.45
N GLU A 50 -0.82 -18.99 1.38
CA GLU A 50 -0.40 -20.37 1.19
C GLU A 50 1.14 -20.44 1.26
N VAL A 51 1.73 -21.46 1.90
CA VAL A 51 3.20 -21.57 2.06
C VAL A 51 3.95 -21.53 0.71
N ASN A 52 3.29 -22.00 -0.35
CA ASN A 52 3.81 -21.94 -1.73
C ASN A 52 3.95 -20.50 -2.27
N SER A 53 3.29 -19.51 -1.65
CA SER A 53 3.30 -18.10 -2.08
C SER A 53 4.48 -17.31 -1.55
N LEU A 54 5.27 -17.81 -0.59
CA LEU A 54 6.39 -17.04 -0.01
C LEU A 54 7.48 -16.76 -1.05
N GLY A 55 7.74 -17.71 -1.94
CA GLY A 55 8.65 -17.52 -3.07
C GLY A 55 8.17 -16.42 -4.02
N ASP A 56 6.88 -16.39 -4.34
CA ASP A 56 6.26 -15.37 -5.17
C ASP A 56 6.25 -13.99 -4.49
N HIS A 57 5.99 -13.96 -3.18
CA HIS A 57 6.05 -12.73 -2.38
C HIS A 57 7.47 -12.18 -2.35
N LEU A 58 8.48 -13.03 -2.15
CA LEU A 58 9.88 -12.62 -2.18
C LEU A 58 10.31 -12.16 -3.57
N TYR A 59 9.92 -12.88 -4.62
CA TYR A 59 10.18 -12.48 -5.99
C TYR A 59 9.55 -11.12 -6.31
N GLY A 60 8.27 -10.94 -5.97
CA GLY A 60 7.56 -9.67 -6.13
C GLY A 60 8.17 -8.55 -5.29
N TYR A 61 8.59 -8.85 -4.06
CA TYR A 61 9.26 -7.90 -3.18
C TYR A 61 10.56 -7.36 -3.81
N LEU A 62 11.44 -8.26 -4.28
CA LEU A 62 12.74 -7.91 -4.84
C LEU A 62 12.64 -7.30 -6.24
N ASN A 63 11.77 -7.85 -7.10
CA ASN A 63 11.71 -7.47 -8.52
C ASN A 63 10.70 -6.37 -8.83
N SER A 64 9.77 -6.07 -7.92
CA SER A 64 8.74 -5.05 -8.15
C SER A 64 8.69 -4.04 -7.01
N ALA A 65 8.46 -4.49 -5.78
CA ALA A 65 8.18 -3.61 -4.66
C ALA A 65 9.37 -2.70 -4.32
N LEU A 66 10.57 -3.29 -4.12
CA LEU A 66 11.78 -2.52 -3.82
C LEU A 66 12.16 -1.54 -4.94
N PRO A 67 12.20 -1.93 -6.23
CA PRO A 67 12.41 -0.98 -7.32
C PRO A 67 11.46 0.22 -7.33
N ILE A 68 10.17 -0.01 -7.06
CA ILE A 68 9.18 1.08 -6.95
C ILE A 68 9.50 1.97 -5.74
N LEU A 69 9.76 1.36 -4.58
CA LEU A 69 9.97 2.08 -3.30
C LEU A 69 11.25 2.93 -3.32
N LEU A 70 12.29 2.44 -4.00
CA LEU A 70 13.59 3.11 -4.14
C LEU A 70 13.65 4.07 -5.36
N GLY A 71 12.56 4.20 -6.11
CA GLY A 71 12.41 5.18 -7.19
C GLY A 71 12.87 4.73 -8.58
N ALA A 72 13.28 3.47 -8.77
CA ALA A 72 13.67 2.94 -10.09
C ALA A 72 12.47 2.71 -11.04
N ARG A 73 11.29 2.47 -10.47
CA ARG A 73 10.02 2.26 -11.20
C ARG A 73 8.93 3.18 -10.68
N ARG A 74 7.92 3.43 -11.53
CA ARG A 74 6.70 4.14 -11.13
C ARG A 74 5.69 3.19 -10.48
N TYR A 75 4.83 3.75 -9.65
CA TYR A 75 3.70 3.06 -9.06
C TYR A 75 2.81 2.43 -10.15
N TRP A 76 2.50 1.12 -10.05
CA TRP A 76 1.77 0.31 -11.06
C TRP A 76 2.45 0.12 -12.43
N HIS A 77 3.73 0.44 -12.58
CA HIS A 77 4.47 0.16 -13.82
C HIS A 77 5.39 -1.06 -13.67
N ASP A 78 5.36 -1.94 -14.68
CA ASP A 78 6.18 -3.15 -14.71
C ASP A 78 7.59 -2.90 -15.28
N SER A 79 7.79 -1.77 -15.97
CA SER A 79 9.07 -1.42 -16.58
C SER A 79 9.85 -0.38 -15.76
N ASP A 80 11.17 -0.46 -15.87
CA ASP A 80 12.07 0.57 -15.36
C ASP A 80 11.83 1.91 -16.06
N LEU A 81 12.09 3.02 -15.36
CA LEU A 81 12.06 4.37 -15.96
C LEU A 81 13.09 4.50 -17.09
N LEU A 82 14.28 3.93 -16.88
CA LEU A 82 15.36 3.80 -17.84
C LEU A 82 15.81 2.33 -17.86
N PRO A 83 16.18 1.76 -19.01
CA PRO A 83 16.61 0.36 -19.08
C PRO A 83 17.71 0.03 -18.05
N GLY A 84 17.43 -0.93 -17.17
CA GLY A 84 18.38 -1.40 -16.15
C GLY A 84 18.48 -0.53 -14.90
N LEU A 85 17.67 0.53 -14.76
CA LEU A 85 17.71 1.41 -13.59
C LEU A 85 17.44 0.66 -12.28
N SER A 86 16.57 -0.36 -12.29
CA SER A 86 16.31 -1.17 -11.09
C SER A 86 17.56 -1.85 -10.58
N LEU A 87 18.38 -2.42 -11.46
CA LEU A 87 19.63 -3.06 -11.08
C LEU A 87 20.58 -2.03 -10.45
N TRP A 88 20.76 -0.87 -11.09
CA TRP A 88 21.64 0.20 -10.58
C TRP A 88 21.21 0.70 -9.21
N VAL A 89 19.92 0.99 -9.03
CA VAL A 89 19.38 1.47 -7.75
C VAL A 89 19.53 0.40 -6.68
N LEU A 90 19.18 -0.86 -6.97
CA LEU A 90 19.35 -1.96 -6.02
C LEU A 90 20.83 -2.13 -5.64
N SER A 91 21.76 -2.10 -6.61
CA SER A 91 23.20 -2.18 -6.34
C SER A 91 23.69 -1.03 -5.45
N LEU A 92 23.21 0.20 -5.66
CA LEU A 92 23.53 1.34 -4.80
C LEU A 92 23.06 1.13 -3.36
N TYR A 93 21.81 0.70 -3.16
CA TYR A 93 21.27 0.47 -1.82
C TYR A 93 21.89 -0.76 -1.14
N VAL A 94 22.24 -1.81 -1.88
CA VAL A 94 23.01 -2.94 -1.37
C VAL A 94 24.41 -2.51 -0.94
N PHE A 95 25.09 -1.67 -1.73
CA PHE A 95 26.38 -1.09 -1.34
C PHE A 95 26.27 -0.27 -0.04
N ILE A 96 25.26 0.60 0.06
CA ILE A 96 24.99 1.37 1.29
C ILE A 96 24.76 0.44 2.48
N LEU A 97 23.97 -0.63 2.31
CA LEU A 97 23.70 -1.61 3.36
C LEU A 97 24.98 -2.37 3.78
N ILE A 98 25.83 -2.77 2.82
CA ILE A 98 27.12 -3.43 3.12
C ILE A 98 28.03 -2.48 3.90
N CYS A 99 28.15 -1.21 3.47
CA CYS A 99 28.93 -0.20 4.19
C CYS A 99 28.38 0.03 5.59
N PHE A 100 27.05 0.14 5.73
CA PHE A 100 26.38 0.27 7.02
C PHE A 100 26.75 -0.88 7.95
N LEU A 101 26.54 -2.13 7.51
CA LEU A 101 26.88 -3.31 8.29
C LEU A 101 28.37 -3.33 8.65
N GLY A 102 29.25 -2.94 7.72
CA GLY A 102 30.69 -2.82 7.91
C GLY A 102 31.10 -1.79 8.97
N PHE A 103 30.50 -0.59 8.96
CA PHE A 103 30.80 0.46 9.93
C PHE A 103 30.27 0.15 11.32
N TYR A 104 29.14 -0.56 11.39
CA TYR A 104 28.43 -0.86 12.62
C TYR A 104 28.51 -2.35 12.99
N LEU A 105 29.61 -3.03 12.60
CA LEU A 105 29.79 -4.48 12.79
C LEU A 105 29.59 -4.92 14.25
N ARG A 106 30.01 -4.06 15.19
CA ARG A 106 29.96 -4.34 16.62
C ARG A 106 28.54 -4.21 17.18
N GLU A 107 27.78 -3.27 16.65
CA GLU A 107 26.42 -2.92 17.08
C GLU A 107 25.40 -3.96 16.60
N TRP A 108 25.50 -4.45 15.36
CA TRP A 108 24.61 -5.53 14.94
C TRP A 108 25.00 -6.88 15.56
N THR A 109 26.28 -7.13 15.86
CA THR A 109 26.65 -8.34 16.63
C THR A 109 26.17 -8.27 18.09
N SER A 110 25.94 -7.07 18.66
CA SER A 110 25.28 -6.93 19.95
C SER A 110 23.79 -7.28 19.94
N LEU A 111 23.10 -7.24 18.80
CA LEU A 111 21.72 -7.74 18.69
C LEU A 111 21.61 -9.21 19.08
N PHE A 112 22.55 -10.06 18.63
CA PHE A 112 22.58 -11.47 19.02
C PHE A 112 22.87 -11.69 20.51
N ARG A 113 23.39 -10.68 21.18
CA ARG A 113 23.61 -10.66 22.63
C ARG A 113 22.47 -9.96 23.39
N LEU A 114 21.39 -9.59 22.69
CA LEU A 114 20.25 -8.84 23.21
C LEU A 114 20.67 -7.54 23.91
N ARG A 115 21.70 -6.86 23.37
CA ARG A 115 22.19 -5.57 23.85
C ARG A 115 21.88 -4.50 22.82
N MET A 116 21.20 -3.45 23.26
CA MET A 116 20.94 -2.26 22.45
C MET A 116 22.02 -1.22 22.73
N SER A 117 22.70 -0.77 21.69
CA SER A 117 23.61 0.37 21.79
C SER A 117 22.83 1.68 21.97
N ALA A 118 23.51 2.70 22.50
CA ALA A 118 22.95 4.06 22.57
C ALA A 118 22.75 4.71 21.19
N THR A 119 23.28 4.11 20.11
CA THR A 119 23.17 4.67 18.76
C THR A 119 21.84 4.36 18.08
N GLY A 120 21.10 3.35 18.57
CA GLY A 120 19.81 2.95 18.00
C GLY A 120 19.87 2.23 16.65
N VAL A 121 21.08 1.91 16.15
CA VAL A 121 21.31 1.17 14.90
C VAL A 121 20.57 -0.16 14.87
N GLU A 122 20.57 -0.85 16.02
CA GLU A 122 19.85 -2.09 16.24
C GLU A 122 18.35 -1.96 15.94
N GLY A 123 17.75 -0.86 16.36
CA GLY A 123 16.33 -0.58 16.11
C GLY A 123 16.01 -0.40 14.63
N LEU A 124 16.90 0.23 13.86
CA LEU A 124 16.74 0.38 12.41
C LEU A 124 16.79 -0.97 11.69
N LEU A 125 17.73 -1.84 12.07
CA LEU A 125 17.84 -3.19 11.50
C LEU A 125 16.64 -4.06 11.86
N LEU A 126 16.22 -4.04 13.14
CA LEU A 126 15.03 -4.78 13.59
C LEU A 126 13.78 -4.30 12.86
N LEU A 127 13.62 -2.99 12.67
CA LEU A 127 12.48 -2.44 11.93
C LEU A 127 12.52 -2.84 10.45
N LEU A 128 13.70 -2.78 9.81
CA LEU A 128 13.87 -3.21 8.42
C LEU A 128 13.47 -4.69 8.24
N ILE A 129 13.97 -5.56 9.12
CA ILE A 129 13.69 -7.00 9.09
C ILE A 129 12.22 -7.26 9.41
N ALA A 130 11.68 -6.63 10.46
CA ALA A 130 10.30 -6.84 10.89
C ALA A 130 9.29 -6.43 9.82
N VAL A 131 9.44 -5.25 9.21
CA VAL A 131 8.54 -4.79 8.14
C VAL A 131 8.63 -5.70 6.92
N THR A 132 9.84 -6.10 6.54
CA THR A 132 10.05 -7.05 5.43
C THR A 132 9.40 -8.40 5.72
N ALA A 133 9.62 -8.95 6.91
CA ALA A 133 9.05 -10.23 7.33
C ALA A 133 7.52 -10.18 7.38
N VAL A 134 6.93 -9.14 7.97
CA VAL A 134 5.48 -8.95 8.03
C VAL A 134 4.90 -8.88 6.62
N PHE A 135 5.52 -8.15 5.69
CA PHE A 135 5.04 -8.09 4.31
C PHE A 135 5.08 -9.47 3.64
N LEU A 136 6.22 -10.16 3.69
CA LEU A 136 6.42 -11.45 3.04
C LEU A 136 5.51 -12.55 3.59
N LEU A 137 5.29 -12.56 4.90
CA LEU A 137 4.46 -13.55 5.59
C LEU A 137 2.97 -13.21 5.57
N SER A 138 2.58 -11.99 5.16
CA SER A 138 1.19 -11.59 5.09
C SER A 138 0.55 -11.94 3.74
N SER A 139 -0.77 -12.03 3.73
CA SER A 139 -1.57 -12.05 2.51
C SER A 139 -1.48 -10.76 1.70
N PHE A 140 -0.79 -9.72 2.16
CA PHE A 140 -0.50 -8.53 1.34
C PHE A 140 0.76 -8.68 0.49
N GLY A 141 1.54 -9.76 0.64
CA GLY A 141 2.77 -9.99 -0.12
C GLY A 141 2.57 -10.02 -1.65
N TYR A 142 1.39 -10.44 -2.13
CA TYR A 142 1.05 -10.40 -3.56
C TYR A 142 0.88 -8.98 -4.12
N LEU A 143 0.64 -7.97 -3.27
CA LEU A 143 0.45 -6.57 -3.67
C LEU A 143 1.77 -5.83 -3.94
N SER A 144 2.78 -6.54 -4.45
CA SER A 144 4.13 -6.01 -4.72
C SER A 144 4.14 -4.85 -5.72
N LYS A 145 3.19 -4.80 -6.67
CA LYS A 145 3.03 -3.68 -7.62
C LYS A 145 2.47 -2.40 -6.96
N ALA A 146 1.95 -2.52 -5.75
CA ALA A 146 1.41 -1.43 -4.95
C ALA A 146 2.01 -1.46 -3.54
N PRO A 147 3.31 -1.14 -3.36
CA PRO A 147 4.07 -1.40 -2.13
C PRO A 147 3.74 -0.45 -0.96
N ARG A 148 2.49 -0.01 -0.83
CA ARG A 148 2.02 0.88 0.24
C ARG A 148 2.17 0.28 1.64
N TYR A 149 2.16 -1.05 1.76
CA TYR A 149 2.38 -1.75 3.03
C TYR A 149 3.85 -1.73 3.47
N LEU A 150 4.76 -1.35 2.58
CA LEU A 150 6.19 -1.24 2.83
C LEU A 150 6.63 0.21 3.11
N LEU A 151 5.72 1.19 3.12
CA LEU A 151 6.04 2.58 3.48
C LEU A 151 6.79 2.72 4.82
N PRO A 152 6.53 1.90 5.86
CA PRO A 152 7.33 1.94 7.08
C PRO A 152 8.83 1.66 6.86
N LEU A 153 9.24 1.01 5.75
CA LEU A 153 10.65 0.82 5.40
C LEU A 153 11.39 2.13 5.13
N TYR A 154 10.70 3.24 4.81
CA TYR A 154 11.37 4.52 4.64
C TYR A 154 12.11 4.97 5.90
N ILE A 155 11.60 4.65 7.09
CA ILE A 155 12.24 5.00 8.36
C ILE A 155 13.64 4.36 8.47
N PRO A 156 13.78 3.01 8.41
CA PRO A 156 15.10 2.39 8.49
C PRO A 156 15.96 2.70 7.26
N ILE A 157 15.39 2.77 6.05
CA ILE A 157 16.17 3.08 4.84
C ILE A 157 16.81 4.46 4.94
N ILE A 158 16.05 5.51 5.28
CA ILE A 158 16.58 6.87 5.40
C ILE A 158 17.61 6.95 6.54
N GLY A 159 17.33 6.31 7.69
CA GLY A 159 18.28 6.25 8.80
C GLY A 159 19.60 5.57 8.44
N ILE A 160 19.53 4.42 7.77
CA ILE A 160 20.71 3.68 7.28
C ILE A 160 21.50 4.51 6.28
N VAL A 161 20.84 5.14 5.31
CA VAL A 161 21.48 6.02 4.32
C VAL A 161 22.20 7.17 5.03
N ALA A 162 21.52 7.89 5.92
CA ALA A 162 22.08 9.04 6.61
C ALA A 162 23.32 8.69 7.45
N LEU A 163 23.24 7.61 8.25
CA LEU A 163 24.35 7.16 9.08
C LEU A 163 25.55 6.70 8.23
N THR A 164 25.29 5.96 7.16
CA THR A 164 26.33 5.46 6.26
C THR A 164 27.03 6.59 5.52
N VAL A 165 26.25 7.53 4.96
CA VAL A 165 26.78 8.70 4.26
C VAL A 165 27.65 9.54 5.20
N THR A 166 27.20 9.77 6.44
CA THR A 166 27.99 10.52 7.44
C THR A 166 29.35 9.86 7.66
N LYS A 167 29.38 8.52 7.85
CA LYS A 167 30.63 7.77 8.01
C LYS A 167 31.52 7.79 6.77
N LEU A 168 30.94 7.79 5.58
CA LEU A 168 31.70 7.93 4.33
C LEU A 168 32.25 9.34 4.16
N GLN A 169 31.53 10.38 4.58
CA GLN A 169 31.99 11.77 4.54
C GLN A 169 33.16 12.01 5.49
N ASP A 170 33.18 11.37 6.67
CA ASP A 170 34.31 11.39 7.60
C ASP A 170 35.61 10.86 6.95
N LYS A 171 35.50 10.00 5.92
CA LYS A 171 36.64 9.49 5.15
C LYS A 171 36.93 10.36 3.93
N THR A 172 35.90 10.67 3.16
CA THR A 172 35.97 11.42 1.92
C THR A 172 34.63 12.12 1.67
N ASN A 173 34.58 13.45 1.82
CA ASN A 173 33.35 14.23 1.63
C ASN A 173 32.72 14.03 0.22
N VAL A 174 33.57 13.82 -0.79
CA VAL A 174 33.17 13.61 -2.18
C VAL A 174 32.25 12.40 -2.33
N VAL A 175 32.60 11.26 -1.74
CA VAL A 175 31.82 10.00 -1.89
C VAL A 175 30.42 10.15 -1.31
N GLY A 176 30.30 10.70 -0.09
CA GLY A 176 28.98 10.93 0.51
C GLY A 176 28.13 11.92 -0.28
N THR A 177 28.75 12.98 -0.79
CA THR A 177 28.07 13.97 -1.65
C THR A 177 27.55 13.33 -2.93
N ILE A 178 28.35 12.48 -3.58
CA ILE A 178 27.94 11.73 -4.79
C ILE A 178 26.75 10.82 -4.47
N ILE A 179 26.80 10.04 -3.39
CA ILE A 179 25.72 9.12 -3.01
C ILE A 179 24.41 9.87 -2.77
N VAL A 180 24.44 10.94 -1.98
CA VAL A 180 23.25 11.76 -1.71
C VAL A 180 22.71 12.37 -3.01
N SER A 181 23.59 12.92 -3.85
CA SER A 181 23.20 13.51 -5.13
C SER A 181 22.53 12.48 -6.04
N LEU A 182 23.08 11.26 -6.13
CA LEU A 182 22.48 10.17 -6.90
C LEU A 182 21.09 9.80 -6.39
N ILE A 183 20.91 9.61 -5.08
CA ILE A 183 19.62 9.29 -4.47
C ILE A 183 18.59 10.39 -4.77
N ILE A 184 18.96 11.66 -4.60
CA ILE A 184 18.09 12.80 -4.91
C ILE A 184 17.73 12.80 -6.40
N CYS A 185 18.71 12.67 -7.30
CA CYS A 185 18.48 12.63 -8.74
C CYS A 185 17.56 11.49 -9.16
N ILE A 186 17.76 10.27 -8.64
CA ILE A 186 16.89 9.11 -8.92
C ILE A 186 15.46 9.40 -8.48
N ASN A 187 15.27 9.94 -7.27
CA ASN A 187 13.94 10.24 -6.75
C ASN A 187 13.25 11.38 -7.53
N LEU A 188 14.00 12.43 -7.89
CA LEU A 188 13.47 13.51 -8.75
C LEU A 188 13.10 12.98 -10.13
N LEU A 189 13.97 12.16 -10.75
CA LEU A 189 13.68 11.51 -12.02
C LEU A 189 12.40 10.68 -11.93
N SER A 190 12.25 9.86 -10.88
CA SER A 190 11.07 9.03 -10.66
C SER A 190 9.77 9.83 -10.61
N ASN A 191 9.79 10.95 -9.88
CA ASN A 191 8.62 11.79 -9.67
C ASN A 191 8.25 12.65 -10.89
N PHE A 192 9.23 13.06 -11.71
CA PHE A 192 9.00 14.07 -12.75
C PHE A 192 9.17 13.56 -14.20
N TYR A 193 9.94 12.49 -14.43
CA TYR A 193 10.25 12.01 -15.78
C TYR A 193 9.04 11.35 -16.46
N GLY A 194 8.50 11.97 -17.52
CA GLY A 194 7.26 11.50 -18.15
C GLY A 194 6.01 12.05 -17.46
N GLY A 195 6.13 13.23 -16.82
CA GLY A 195 5.01 13.96 -16.22
C GLY A 195 4.82 13.67 -14.73
N ARG A 196 4.17 14.59 -14.03
CA ARG A 196 3.78 14.41 -12.62
C ARG A 196 2.62 13.43 -12.54
N ALA A 197 2.70 12.48 -11.62
CA ALA A 197 1.53 11.74 -11.16
C ALA A 197 0.66 12.72 -10.35
N LEU A 198 -0.21 13.47 -11.04
CA LEU A 198 -1.23 14.27 -10.38
C LEU A 198 -2.22 13.30 -9.72
N ALA A 199 -2.53 13.55 -8.45
CA ALA A 199 -3.64 12.88 -7.79
C ALA A 199 -4.89 13.14 -8.63
N GLY A 200 -5.53 12.06 -9.08
CA GLY A 200 -6.75 12.12 -9.88
C GLY A 200 -7.68 11.00 -9.45
N GLU A 201 -8.89 11.02 -9.96
CA GLU A 201 -9.94 10.06 -9.62
C GLU A 201 -9.51 8.64 -10.01
N PRO A 202 -9.91 7.61 -9.24
CA PRO A 202 -9.47 6.25 -9.51
C PRO A 202 -9.90 5.80 -10.91
N PHE A 203 -9.03 5.03 -11.56
CA PHE A 203 -9.35 4.38 -12.82
C PHE A 203 -10.35 3.25 -12.59
N VAL A 204 -11.41 3.25 -13.38
CA VAL A 204 -12.47 2.25 -13.33
C VAL A 204 -12.24 1.18 -14.40
N TYR A 205 -12.16 1.58 -15.67
CA TYR A 205 -12.03 0.66 -16.79
C TYR A 205 -11.50 1.37 -18.03
N ASN A 206 -10.62 0.71 -18.79
CA ASN A 206 -10.06 1.22 -20.04
C ASN A 206 -9.58 2.69 -19.95
N GLN A 207 -8.79 3.01 -18.93
CA GLN A 207 -8.27 4.35 -18.62
C GLN A 207 -9.33 5.42 -18.31
N GLN A 208 -10.61 5.07 -18.25
CA GLN A 208 -11.66 5.98 -17.76
C GLN A 208 -11.63 6.03 -16.24
N ARG A 209 -11.87 7.21 -15.69
CA ARG A 209 -11.87 7.49 -14.26
C ARG A 209 -13.29 7.66 -13.73
N VAL A 210 -13.44 7.56 -12.42
CA VAL A 210 -14.63 8.05 -11.71
C VAL A 210 -14.78 9.55 -12.03
N SER A 211 -15.99 9.99 -12.30
CA SER A 211 -16.29 11.40 -12.58
C SER A 211 -15.99 12.29 -11.39
N HIS A 212 -15.52 13.51 -11.62
CA HIS A 212 -15.28 14.47 -10.55
C HIS A 212 -16.57 15.01 -9.93
N ASP A 213 -17.66 15.10 -10.68
CA ASP A 213 -18.93 15.68 -10.23
C ASP A 213 -20.10 14.73 -10.53
N HIS A 214 -20.79 14.30 -9.47
CA HIS A 214 -21.95 13.40 -9.55
C HIS A 214 -23.29 14.12 -9.42
N THR A 215 -23.31 15.44 -9.39
CA THR A 215 -24.53 16.23 -9.11
C THR A 215 -25.67 15.88 -10.07
N GLU A 216 -25.39 15.78 -11.37
CA GLU A 216 -26.38 15.45 -12.39
C GLU A 216 -26.94 14.02 -12.18
N LEU A 217 -26.04 13.04 -12.00
CA LEU A 217 -26.44 11.66 -11.73
C LEU A 217 -27.28 11.53 -10.45
N LEU A 218 -26.85 12.15 -9.34
CA LEU A 218 -27.56 12.09 -8.06
C LEU A 218 -28.93 12.76 -8.16
N ASN A 219 -29.05 13.89 -8.85
CA ASN A 219 -30.33 14.54 -9.08
C ASN A 219 -31.26 13.67 -9.92
N TRP A 220 -30.75 13.03 -10.98
CA TRP A 220 -31.53 12.11 -11.80
C TRP A 220 -32.03 10.90 -10.99
N LEU A 221 -31.16 10.29 -10.18
CA LEU A 221 -31.52 9.17 -9.30
C LEU A 221 -32.64 9.57 -8.31
N ARG A 222 -32.54 10.76 -7.69
CA ARG A 222 -33.58 11.28 -6.80
C ARG A 222 -34.90 11.54 -7.51
N GLN A 223 -34.86 12.17 -8.69
CA GLN A 223 -36.05 12.44 -9.50
C GLN A 223 -36.80 11.16 -9.88
N HIS A 224 -36.07 10.07 -10.14
CA HIS A 224 -36.63 8.77 -10.47
C HIS A 224 -36.86 7.88 -9.24
N GLN A 225 -36.65 8.41 -8.02
CA GLN A 225 -36.78 7.68 -6.75
C GLN A 225 -35.92 6.40 -6.68
N ILE A 226 -34.79 6.38 -7.39
CA ILE A 226 -33.84 5.27 -7.41
C ILE A 226 -32.92 5.41 -6.21
N ARG A 227 -33.10 4.52 -5.23
CA ARG A 227 -32.28 4.46 -4.01
C ARG A 227 -31.19 3.39 -4.07
N GLN A 228 -31.13 2.65 -5.15
CA GLN A 228 -30.18 1.56 -5.30
C GLN A 228 -29.73 1.40 -6.75
N VAL A 229 -28.43 1.18 -6.94
CA VAL A 229 -27.82 1.01 -8.25
C VAL A 229 -26.88 -0.20 -8.27
N ARG A 230 -26.57 -0.69 -9.46
CA ARG A 230 -25.49 -1.66 -9.68
C ARG A 230 -24.29 -0.96 -10.27
N THR A 231 -23.15 -1.04 -9.59
CA THR A 231 -21.93 -0.39 -10.07
C THR A 231 -20.68 -1.01 -9.47
N ASN A 232 -19.51 -0.67 -10.00
CA ASN A 232 -18.24 -1.09 -9.41
C ASN A 232 -17.96 -0.28 -8.14
N TYR A 233 -17.06 -0.80 -7.30
CA TYR A 233 -16.79 -0.21 -5.99
C TYR A 233 -16.29 1.24 -6.04
N TRP A 234 -15.55 1.64 -7.07
CA TRP A 234 -14.97 2.98 -7.14
C TRP A 234 -16.06 4.05 -7.29
N ILE A 235 -17.11 3.74 -8.04
CA ILE A 235 -18.27 4.61 -8.22
C ILE A 235 -19.20 4.47 -7.01
N GLY A 236 -19.51 3.23 -6.61
CA GLY A 236 -20.51 2.92 -5.59
C GLY A 236 -20.25 3.58 -4.24
N TYR A 237 -19.03 3.46 -3.70
CA TYR A 237 -18.71 4.07 -2.40
C TYR A 237 -18.85 5.58 -2.42
N ARG A 238 -18.47 6.21 -3.54
CA ARG A 238 -18.55 7.65 -3.68
C ARG A 238 -20.00 8.12 -3.80
N LEU A 239 -20.85 7.38 -4.54
CA LEU A 239 -22.28 7.65 -4.60
C LEU A 239 -22.96 7.52 -3.23
N ALA A 240 -22.66 6.45 -2.49
CA ALA A 240 -23.20 6.26 -1.15
C ALA A 240 -22.75 7.39 -0.21
N PHE A 241 -21.47 7.76 -0.23
CA PHE A 241 -20.95 8.86 0.59
C PHE A 241 -21.59 10.22 0.25
N GLU A 242 -21.59 10.62 -1.02
CA GLU A 242 -22.10 11.93 -1.45
C GLU A 242 -23.62 12.06 -1.32
N SER A 243 -24.35 10.94 -1.41
CA SER A 243 -25.79 10.89 -1.16
C SER A 243 -26.16 10.72 0.32
N LYS A 244 -25.18 10.64 1.23
CA LYS A 244 -25.40 10.30 2.65
C LYS A 244 -26.22 9.01 2.82
N GLU A 245 -25.88 8.01 2.00
CA GLU A 245 -26.53 6.70 1.92
C GLU A 245 -28.00 6.71 1.49
N GLU A 246 -28.50 7.83 0.93
CA GLU A 246 -29.81 7.86 0.25
C GLU A 246 -29.81 6.91 -0.97
N VAL A 247 -28.66 6.84 -1.67
CA VAL A 247 -28.41 5.89 -2.75
C VAL A 247 -27.33 4.92 -2.31
N VAL A 248 -27.66 3.63 -2.21
CA VAL A 248 -26.70 2.55 -1.96
C VAL A 248 -26.43 1.78 -3.25
N PHE A 249 -25.45 0.86 -3.22
CA PHE A 249 -25.08 0.09 -4.40
C PHE A 249 -24.87 -1.38 -4.08
N SER A 250 -25.13 -2.21 -5.07
CA SER A 250 -24.63 -3.59 -5.12
C SER A 250 -23.51 -3.69 -6.16
N LEU A 251 -22.52 -4.54 -5.87
CA LEU A 251 -21.32 -4.68 -6.67
C LEU A 251 -21.63 -5.26 -8.05
N PHE A 252 -21.13 -4.55 -9.06
CA PHE A 252 -21.09 -5.01 -10.43
C PHE A 252 -19.64 -5.22 -10.86
N GLN A 253 -19.30 -6.48 -11.16
CA GLN A 253 -17.96 -6.92 -11.58
C GLN A 253 -16.86 -6.73 -10.52
N GLU A 254 -15.69 -6.22 -10.91
CA GLU A 254 -14.49 -6.20 -10.09
C GLU A 254 -14.35 -4.91 -9.27
N PRO A 255 -13.83 -5.01 -8.04
CA PRO A 255 -13.53 -6.22 -7.27
C PRO A 255 -14.84 -6.83 -6.73
N ARG A 256 -14.91 -8.16 -6.73
CA ARG A 256 -16.11 -8.91 -6.27
C ARG A 256 -16.24 -8.99 -4.75
N GLN A 257 -15.27 -8.45 -4.01
CA GLN A 257 -15.28 -8.49 -2.55
C GLN A 257 -16.28 -7.48 -2.01
N VAL A 258 -17.40 -7.99 -1.48
CA VAL A 258 -18.37 -7.21 -0.72
C VAL A 258 -17.72 -6.73 0.56
N ARG A 259 -17.59 -5.41 0.75
CA ARG A 259 -17.05 -4.84 2.01
C ARG A 259 -18.13 -4.32 2.96
N ILE A 260 -19.35 -4.10 2.47
CA ILE A 260 -20.51 -3.71 3.28
C ILE A 260 -21.63 -4.71 2.96
N PRO A 261 -21.69 -5.86 3.64
CA PRO A 261 -22.70 -6.90 3.40
C PRO A 261 -24.14 -6.37 3.47
N GLU A 262 -24.38 -5.36 4.29
CA GLU A 262 -25.68 -4.72 4.47
C GLU A 262 -26.21 -4.06 3.20
N TYR A 263 -25.35 -3.60 2.30
CA TYR A 263 -25.78 -3.01 1.02
C TYR A 263 -26.26 -4.09 0.04
N GLU A 264 -25.59 -5.23 -0.01
CA GLU A 264 -26.00 -6.38 -0.84
C GLU A 264 -27.28 -7.02 -0.29
N ALA A 265 -27.40 -7.13 1.03
CA ALA A 265 -28.57 -7.73 1.67
C ALA A 265 -29.88 -6.97 1.40
N ARG A 266 -29.81 -5.70 0.96
CA ARG A 266 -30.97 -4.89 0.57
C ARG A 266 -31.51 -5.24 -0.83
N VAL A 267 -30.74 -5.97 -1.65
CA VAL A 267 -31.14 -6.38 -3.01
C VAL A 267 -31.67 -7.81 -2.98
N THR A 268 -32.93 -8.00 -3.38
CA THR A 268 -33.40 -9.35 -3.71
C THR A 268 -32.84 -9.78 -5.06
N LYS A 269 -32.66 -11.09 -5.28
CA LYS A 269 -32.20 -11.63 -6.58
C LYS A 269 -33.09 -11.20 -7.76
N GLU A 270 -34.37 -10.93 -7.49
CA GLU A 270 -35.31 -10.44 -8.49
C GLU A 270 -35.06 -8.96 -8.83
N GLN A 271 -34.82 -8.13 -7.81
CA GLN A 271 -34.45 -6.72 -7.98
C GLN A 271 -33.10 -6.57 -8.69
N GLU A 272 -32.13 -7.46 -8.46
CA GLU A 272 -30.79 -7.37 -9.06
C GLU A 272 -30.81 -7.28 -10.61
N ARG A 273 -31.84 -7.85 -11.24
CA ARG A 273 -32.00 -7.83 -12.71
C ARG A 273 -32.58 -6.52 -13.24
N THR A 274 -33.26 -5.75 -12.39
CA THR A 274 -33.96 -4.52 -12.76
C THR A 274 -33.28 -3.27 -12.23
N LEU A 275 -32.30 -3.42 -11.33
CA LEU A 275 -31.51 -2.31 -10.83
C LEU A 275 -30.72 -1.63 -11.96
N PRO A 276 -30.74 -0.29 -12.03
CA PRO A 276 -30.00 0.46 -13.03
C PRO A 276 -28.50 0.26 -12.86
N LEU A 277 -27.80 0.10 -13.98
CA LEU A 277 -26.36 -0.06 -14.03
C LEU A 277 -25.70 1.29 -14.22
N VAL A 278 -24.94 1.78 -13.24
CA VAL A 278 -24.17 3.02 -13.34
C VAL A 278 -22.73 2.67 -13.71
N LEU A 279 -22.32 2.94 -14.94
CA LEU A 279 -21.04 2.47 -15.49
C LEU A 279 -20.28 3.61 -16.18
N VAL A 280 -18.95 3.50 -16.25
CA VAL A 280 -18.21 4.36 -17.20
C VAL A 280 -18.56 3.94 -18.64
N PRO A 281 -18.52 4.86 -19.63
CA PRO A 281 -19.01 4.60 -20.98
C PRO A 281 -18.44 3.32 -21.63
N ALA A 282 -17.16 3.03 -21.47
CA ALA A 282 -16.53 1.84 -22.05
C ALA A 282 -17.03 0.54 -21.40
N GLN A 283 -17.37 0.55 -20.10
CA GLN A 283 -18.03 -0.59 -19.44
C GLN A 283 -19.46 -0.73 -19.95
N ALA A 284 -20.20 0.38 -20.03
CA ALA A 284 -21.57 0.38 -20.54
C ALA A 284 -21.65 -0.16 -21.97
N ASP A 285 -20.71 0.18 -22.85
CA ASP A 285 -20.65 -0.36 -24.21
C ASP A 285 -20.44 -1.87 -24.24
N ARG A 286 -19.64 -2.42 -23.32
CA ARG A 286 -19.47 -3.87 -23.18
C ARG A 286 -20.76 -4.53 -22.73
N VAL A 287 -21.46 -3.93 -21.76
CA VAL A 287 -22.76 -4.43 -21.28
C VAL A 287 -23.81 -4.34 -22.36
N ARG A 288 -23.91 -3.24 -23.11
CA ARG A 288 -24.83 -3.09 -24.25
C ARG A 288 -24.67 -4.20 -25.27
N ARG A 289 -23.43 -4.54 -25.63
CA ARG A 289 -23.17 -5.63 -26.58
C ARG A 289 -23.71 -6.95 -26.04
N ALA A 290 -23.51 -7.24 -24.75
CA ALA A 290 -24.08 -8.43 -24.12
C ALA A 290 -25.61 -8.40 -24.11
N LEU A 291 -26.25 -7.30 -23.65
CA LEU A 291 -27.70 -7.16 -23.63
C LEU A 291 -28.31 -7.33 -25.03
N SER A 292 -27.65 -6.80 -26.07
CA SER A 292 -28.09 -6.93 -27.47
C SER A 292 -28.02 -8.39 -27.95
N VAL A 293 -26.97 -9.13 -27.60
CA VAL A 293 -26.85 -10.57 -27.90
C VAL A 293 -27.94 -11.39 -27.21
N TYR A 294 -28.33 -11.01 -26.00
CA TYR A 294 -29.41 -11.66 -25.25
C TYR A 294 -30.82 -11.15 -25.59
N GLY A 295 -30.95 -10.18 -26.51
CA GLY A 295 -32.25 -9.60 -26.88
C GLY A 295 -32.94 -8.84 -25.74
N ILE A 296 -32.18 -8.34 -24.77
CA ILE A 296 -32.71 -7.58 -23.62
C ILE A 296 -32.83 -6.11 -24.01
N HIS A 297 -34.04 -5.55 -23.91
CA HIS A 297 -34.28 -4.12 -24.08
C HIS A 297 -33.81 -3.34 -22.84
N TYR A 298 -33.19 -2.19 -23.06
CA TYR A 298 -32.70 -1.29 -22.01
C TYR A 298 -32.88 0.16 -22.45
N HIS A 299 -32.90 1.07 -21.48
CA HIS A 299 -32.86 2.51 -21.72
C HIS A 299 -31.48 3.04 -21.34
N ARG A 300 -30.96 4.04 -22.05
CA ARG A 300 -29.66 4.63 -21.73
C ARG A 300 -29.81 6.11 -21.43
N VAL A 301 -29.19 6.56 -20.35
CA VAL A 301 -28.99 7.99 -20.06
C VAL A 301 -27.53 8.21 -19.70
N ASP A 302 -26.90 9.21 -20.31
CA ASP A 302 -25.53 9.60 -19.98
C ASP A 302 -25.58 10.79 -19.02
N LEU A 303 -24.97 10.65 -17.84
CA LEU A 303 -25.07 11.61 -16.72
C LEU A 303 -23.74 11.70 -16.00
N SER A 304 -23.23 12.90 -15.73
CA SER A 304 -22.00 13.08 -14.94
C SER A 304 -20.81 12.26 -15.50
N GLY A 305 -20.71 12.04 -16.82
CA GLY A 305 -19.66 11.21 -17.41
C GLY A 305 -19.81 9.69 -17.22
N TYR A 306 -20.96 9.24 -16.72
CA TYR A 306 -21.37 7.84 -16.68
C TYR A 306 -22.48 7.54 -17.69
N SER A 307 -22.68 6.26 -17.95
CA SER A 307 -23.84 5.73 -18.65
C SER A 307 -24.66 4.90 -17.67
N VAL A 308 -25.93 5.28 -17.52
CA VAL A 308 -26.94 4.52 -16.79
C VAL A 308 -27.70 3.65 -17.79
N LEU A 309 -27.71 2.33 -17.57
CA LEU A 309 -28.42 1.33 -18.38
C LEU A 309 -29.56 0.66 -17.60
#